data_AF-A0A1G1Z022-F1
#
_entry.id   AF-A0A1G1Z022-F1
#
_cell.length_a   1.000
_cell.length_b   1.000
_cell.length_c   1.000
_cell.angle_alpha   90.00
_cell.angle_beta   90.00
_cell.angle_gamma   90.00
#
_symmetry.space_group_name_H-M   'P 1'
#
loop_
_entity.id
_entity.type
_entity.pdbx_description
1 polymer ?
#
loop_
_entity_poly.entity_id
_entity_poly.type
_entity_poly.pdbx_seq_one_letter_code
_entity_poly.pdbx_strand_id
1 'polypeptide(L)'
;MDYYLILYFFVGVLQDFLLTLNWRFISKERAVPAAFFSFAVTIVTMLVLYNILTQLDKQRSIVAIIVYALGIGVGTMLGMKTKIGSKN
;
A
#
# COMPACT_ATOMS: atom_id res chain seq x y z
N MET A 1 2.64 -8.63 -20.09
CA MET A 1 3.92 -8.09 -19.59
C MET A 1 3.73 -6.66 -19.08
N ASP A 2 3.03 -5.77 -19.80
CA ASP A 2 2.78 -4.39 -19.31
C ASP A 2 1.76 -4.27 -18.18
N TYR A 3 0.77 -5.17 -18.12
CA TYR A 3 -0.28 -5.15 -17.10
C TYR A 3 0.24 -5.36 -15.67
N TYR A 4 1.38 -6.03 -15.50
CA TYR A 4 1.96 -6.25 -14.16
C TYR A 4 2.46 -4.96 -13.54
N LEU A 5 3.06 -4.05 -14.32
CA LEU A 5 3.53 -2.77 -13.81
C LEU A 5 2.36 -1.90 -13.35
N ILE A 6 1.29 -1.87 -14.14
CA ILE A 6 0.05 -1.19 -13.78
C ILE A 6 -0.53 -1.76 -12.48
N LEU A 7 -0.50 -3.09 -12.34
CA LEU A 7 -0.98 -3.76 -11.13
C LEU A 7 -0.11 -3.40 -9.92
N TYR A 8 1.22 -3.42 -10.03
CA TYR A 8 2.12 -2.98 -8.97
C TYR A 8 1.87 -1.52 -8.56
N PHE A 9 1.63 -0.63 -9.52
CA PHE A 9 1.25 0.76 -9.19
C PHE A 9 -0.01 0.80 -8.32
N PHE A 10 -1.11 0.18 -8.77
CA PHE A 10 -2.36 0.20 -8.02
C PHE A 10 -2.29 -0.53 -6.67
N VAL A 11 -1.50 -1.60 -6.57
CA VAL A 11 -1.24 -2.28 -5.31
C VAL A 11 -0.48 -1.36 -4.35
N GLY A 12 0.52 -0.61 -4.83
CA GLY A 12 1.22 0.41 -4.05
C GLY A 12 0.28 1.52 -3.55
N VAL A 13 -0.60 2.02 -4.44
CA VAL A 13 -1.62 3.02 -4.10
C VAL A 13 -2.53 2.49 -2.99
N LEU A 14 -3.08 1.29 -3.17
CA LEU A 14 -3.99 0.70 -2.20
C LEU A 14 -3.29 0.42 -0.87
N GLN A 15 -2.08 -0.14 -0.90
CA GLN A 15 -1.32 -0.47 0.31
C GLN A 15 -1.10 0.76 1.18
N ASP A 16 -0.57 1.84 0.61
CA ASP A 16 -0.20 3.00 1.42
C ASP A 16 -1.42 3.85 1.78
N PHE A 17 -2.47 3.82 0.94
CA PHE A 17 -3.78 4.37 1.31
C PHE A 17 -4.33 3.70 2.58
N LEU A 18 -4.32 2.37 2.63
CA LEU A 18 -4.77 1.60 3.79
C LEU A 18 -3.86 1.84 5.01
N LEU A 19 -2.55 1.96 4.81
CA LEU A 19 -1.59 2.30 5.88
C LEU A 19 -1.84 3.69 6.45
N THR A 20 -2.10 4.68 5.60
CA THR A 20 -2.41 6.03 6.05
C THR A 20 -3.71 6.07 6.85
N LEU A 21 -4.74 5.31 6.44
CA LEU A 21 -5.96 5.13 7.23
C LEU A 21 -5.67 4.41 8.55
N ASN A 22 -4.82 3.38 8.54
CA ASN A 22 -4.39 2.67 9.74
C ASN A 22 -3.79 3.63 10.78
N TRP A 23 -2.81 4.43 10.37
CA TRP A 23 -2.18 5.43 11.25
C TRP A 23 -3.19 6.44 11.80
N ARG A 24 -4.19 6.82 11.01
CA ARG A 24 -5.27 7.69 11.49
C ARG A 24 -6.18 7.01 12.52
N PHE A 25 -6.47 5.72 12.37
CA PHE A 25 -7.25 4.99 13.36
C PHE A 25 -6.47 4.77 14.65
N ILE A 26 -5.15 4.52 14.54
CA ILE A 26 -4.22 4.46 15.67
C ILE A 26 -4.20 5.80 16.41
N SER A 27 -4.06 6.93 15.70
CA SER A 27 -4.03 8.25 16.33
C SER A 27 -5.35 8.66 16.99
N LYS A 28 -6.46 8.00 16.63
CA LYS A 28 -7.79 8.17 17.24
C LYS A 28 -8.10 7.11 18.31
N GLU A 29 -7.11 6.31 18.70
CA GLU A 29 -7.24 5.23 19.69
C GLU A 29 -8.33 4.20 19.35
N ARG A 30 -8.66 4.05 18.06
CA ARG A 30 -9.66 3.09 17.62
C ARG A 30 -9.00 1.73 17.37
N ALA A 31 -8.82 0.96 18.44
CA ALA A 31 -8.08 -0.31 18.43
C ALA A 31 -8.59 -1.33 17.41
N VAL A 32 -9.90 -1.55 17.31
CA VAL A 32 -10.49 -2.56 16.40
C VAL A 32 -10.23 -2.24 14.92
N PRO A 33 -10.59 -1.06 14.37
CA PRO A 33 -10.29 -0.74 12.99
C PRO A 33 -8.77 -0.64 12.77
N ALA A 34 -7.99 -0.13 13.71
CA ALA A 34 -6.54 -0.12 13.61
C ALA A 34 -5.99 -1.54 13.42
N ALA A 35 -6.37 -2.51 14.26
CA ALA A 35 -5.92 -3.89 14.13
C ALA A 35 -6.30 -4.51 12.77
N PHE A 36 -7.52 -4.27 12.30
CA PHE A 36 -7.97 -4.75 10.98
C PHE A 36 -7.14 -4.18 9.84
N PHE A 37 -6.93 -2.86 9.80
CA PHE A 37 -6.13 -2.23 8.75
C PHE A 37 -4.66 -2.67 8.83
N SER A 38 -4.08 -2.83 10.03
CA SER A 38 -2.70 -3.32 10.19
C SER A 38 -2.55 -4.74 9.65
N PHE A 39 -3.52 -5.61 9.92
CA PHE A 39 -3.56 -6.97 9.37
C PHE A 39 -3.64 -6.95 7.83
N ALA A 40 -4.57 -6.17 7.27
CA ALA A 40 -4.72 -6.05 5.82
C ALA A 40 -3.44 -5.54 5.14
N VAL A 41 -2.86 -4.46 5.64
CA VAL A 41 -1.61 -3.88 5.10
C VAL A 41 -0.45 -4.88 5.19
N THR A 42 -0.38 -5.65 6.28
CA THR A 42 0.66 -6.67 6.44
C THR A 42 0.54 -7.77 5.39
N ILE A 43 -0.68 -8.26 5.11
CA ILE A 43 -0.92 -9.24 4.04
C ILE A 43 -0.45 -8.69 2.70
N VAL A 44 -0.85 -7.47 2.33
CA VAL A 44 -0.46 -6.88 1.04
C VAL A 44 1.06 -6.73 0.96
N THR A 45 1.70 -6.27 2.03
CA THR A 45 3.16 -6.10 2.09
C THR A 45 3.89 -7.41 1.86
N MET A 46 3.45 -8.50 2.53
CA MET A 46 4.08 -9.81 2.39
C MET A 46 3.87 -10.40 1.00
N LEU A 47 2.69 -10.22 0.39
CA LEU A 47 2.40 -10.68 -0.97
C LEU A 47 3.24 -9.91 -2.01
N VAL A 48 3.40 -8.60 -1.85
CA VAL A 48 4.24 -7.79 -2.74
C VAL A 48 5.70 -8.20 -2.62
N LEU A 49 6.22 -8.34 -1.40
CA LEU A 49 7.59 -8.81 -1.17
C LEU A 49 7.82 -10.19 -1.79
N TYR A 50 6.90 -11.14 -1.56
CA TYR A 50 6.98 -12.47 -2.14
C TYR A 50 7.03 -12.41 -3.68
N ASN A 51 6.17 -11.62 -4.31
CA ASN A 51 6.15 -11.49 -5.77
C ASN A 51 7.44 -10.84 -6.31
N ILE A 52 7.94 -9.79 -5.66
CA ILE A 52 9.19 -9.12 -6.07
C ILE A 52 10.38 -10.10 -5.95
N LEU A 53 10.45 -10.89 -4.88
CA LEU A 53 11.53 -11.84 -4.64
C LEU A 53 11.47 -13.08 -5.54
N THR A 54 10.28 -13.55 -5.89
CA THR A 54 10.11 -14.76 -6.72
C THR A 54 10.22 -14.49 -8.22
N GLN A 55 9.95 -13.26 -8.68
CA GLN A 55 10.11 -12.85 -10.07
C GLN A 55 11.55 -12.39 -10.38
N LEU A 56 12.53 -13.25 -10.08
CA LEU A 56 13.98 -13.01 -10.03
C LEU A 56 14.67 -12.70 -11.38
N ASP A 57 14.01 -11.95 -12.27
CA ASP A 57 14.58 -11.41 -13.50
C ASP A 57 15.08 -9.98 -13.22
N LYS A 58 16.36 -9.86 -12.79
CA LYS A 58 16.98 -8.68 -12.16
C LYS A 58 16.65 -7.33 -12.81
N GLN A 59 16.50 -7.29 -14.14
CA GLN A 59 16.27 -6.05 -14.88
C GLN A 59 14.80 -5.57 -14.81
N ARG A 60 13.85 -6.50 -14.71
CA ARG A 60 12.41 -6.20 -14.62
C ARG A 60 11.99 -5.85 -13.19
N SER A 61 12.67 -6.43 -12.20
CA SER A 61 12.35 -6.20 -10.78
C SER A 61 12.56 -4.74 -10.36
N ILE A 62 13.60 -4.06 -10.88
CA ILE A 62 13.86 -2.64 -10.53
C ILE A 62 12.74 -1.71 -11.02
N VAL A 63 12.28 -1.89 -12.26
CA VAL A 63 11.19 -1.07 -12.82
C VAL A 63 9.90 -1.30 -12.03
N ALA A 64 9.58 -2.55 -11.69
CA ALA A 64 8.41 -2.88 -10.87
C ALA A 64 8.48 -2.24 -9.47
N ILE A 65 9.66 -2.25 -8.82
CA ILE A 65 9.88 -1.60 -7.51
C ILE A 65 9.64 -0.09 -7.61
N ILE A 66 10.17 0.57 -8.64
CA ILE A 66 9.98 2.02 -8.83
C ILE A 66 8.50 2.34 -9.06
N VAL A 67 7.82 1.59 -9.92
CA VAL A 67 6.39 1.80 -10.22
C VAL A 67 5.53 1.54 -8.99
N TYR A 68 5.85 0.50 -8.21
CA TYR A 68 5.22 0.22 -6.93
C TYR A 68 5.43 1.37 -5.93
N ALA A 69 6.65 1.90 -5.81
CA ALA A 69 6.97 3.03 -4.94
C ALA A 69 6.28 4.33 -5.36
N LEU A 70 6.10 4.58 -6.67
CA LEU A 70 5.28 5.68 -7.17
C LEU A 70 3.81 5.52 -6.74
N GLY A 71 3.30 4.29 -6.81
CA GLY A 71 1.99 3.94 -6.31
C GLY A 71 1.83 4.28 -4.83
N ILE A 72 2.80 3.88 -3.99
CA ILE A 72 2.84 4.22 -2.56
C ILE A 72 2.67 5.72 -2.35
N GLY A 73 3.48 6.56 -3.01
CA GLY A 73 3.39 8.02 -2.84
C GLY A 73 2.01 8.60 -3.22
N VAL A 74 1.39 8.09 -4.28
CA VAL A 74 0.01 8.46 -4.65
C VAL A 74 -1.00 7.98 -3.59
N GLY A 75 -0.82 6.75 -3.09
CA GLY A 75 -1.60 6.19 -1.99
C GLY A 75 -1.56 7.05 -0.73
N THR A 76 -0.37 7.51 -0.33
CA THR A 76 -0.18 8.43 0.80
C THR A 76 -0.96 9.72 0.59
N MET A 77 -0.80 10.37 -0.57
CA MET A 77 -1.49 11.61 -0.88
C MET A 77 -3.02 11.46 -0.81
N LEU A 78 -3.56 10.36 -1.35
CA LEU A 78 -4.98 10.05 -1.28
C LEU A 78 -5.43 9.77 0.16
N GLY A 79 -4.65 9.02 0.92
CA GLY A 79 -4.93 8.73 2.33
C GLY A 79 -4.96 9.99 3.19
N MET A 80 -4.04 10.93 2.95
CA MET A 80 -4.01 12.22 3.62
C MET A 80 -5.21 13.09 3.26
N LYS A 81 -5.57 13.15 1.97
CA LYS A 81 -6.69 13.98 1.48
C LYS A 81 -8.07 13.43 1.81
N THR A 82 -8.21 12.10 1.92
CA THR A 82 -9.50 11.51 2.28
C THR A 82 -9.87 11.89 3.71
N LYS A 83 -11.14 12.23 3.94
CA LYS A 83 -11.68 12.55 5.28
C LYS A 83 -12.19 11.32 6.04
N ILE A 84 -11.89 10.11 5.57
CA ILE A 84 -12.35 8.86 6.19
C ILE A 84 -11.85 8.80 7.64
N GLY A 85 -12.77 8.63 8.58
CA GLY A 85 -12.46 8.65 10.02
C GLY A 85 -12.19 10.04 10.61
N SER A 86 -12.12 11.11 9.81
CA SER A 86 -12.10 12.48 10.33
C SER A 86 -13.45 12.76 10.97
N LYS A 87 -13.43 13.08 12.27
CA LYS A 87 -14.63 13.58 12.95
C LYS A 87 -14.86 14.98 12.37
N ASN A 88 -16.08 15.29 11.93
CA ASN A 88 -16.51 16.68 11.87
C ASN A 88 -16.42 17.29 13.27
#